data_AF-A0A3N9P0A9-F1
#
_entry.id   AF-A0A3N9P0A9-F1
#
_cell.length_a   1.000
_cell.length_b   1.000
_cell.length_c   1.000
_cell.angle_alpha   90.00
_cell.angle_beta   90.00
_cell.angle_gamma   90.00
#
_symmetry.space_group_name_H-M   'P 1'
#
loop_
_entity.id
_entity.type
_entity.pdbx_description
1 polymer ?
#
loop_
_entity_poly.entity_id
_entity_poly.type
_entity_poly.pdbx_seq_one_letter_code
_entity_poly.pdbx_strand_id
1 'polypeptide(L)'
;MIEHQPDMRVVCEVLDPIELLRTMRLVPADVVIITPLKVNGDQRICNHLLEEHPLLKIMILSANSKAGLLFQMGVPTIRIDDPSEQEILSALRTIVR
;
A
#
# COMPACT_ATOMS: atom_id res chain seq x y z
N MET A 1 -2.64 -13.73 -4.22
CA MET A 1 -1.97 -12.90 -5.26
C MET A 1 -0.51 -12.63 -4.89
N ILE A 2 -0.23 -11.85 -3.84
CA ILE A 2 1.14 -11.45 -3.45
C ILE A 2 2.03 -12.63 -3.04
N GLU A 3 1.50 -13.56 -2.24
CA GLU A 3 2.24 -14.74 -1.74
C GLU A 3 2.75 -15.68 -2.84
N HIS A 4 2.19 -15.58 -4.04
CA HIS A 4 2.58 -16.38 -5.20
C HIS A 4 3.66 -15.71 -6.06
N GLN A 5 4.09 -14.49 -5.71
CA GLN A 5 5.11 -13.77 -6.47
C GLN A 5 6.51 -14.16 -5.99
N PRO A 6 7.45 -14.49 -6.90
CA PRO A 6 8.80 -14.91 -6.50
C PRO A 6 9.66 -13.77 -5.95
N ASP A 7 9.29 -12.52 -6.25
CA ASP A 7 9.99 -11.28 -5.86
C ASP A 7 9.34 -10.54 -4.69
N MET A 8 8.27 -11.08 -4.11
CA MET A 8 7.55 -10.46 -3.00
C MET A 8 7.31 -11.45 -1.88
N ARG A 9 7.18 -10.95 -0.65
CA ARG A 9 6.83 -11.75 0.52
C ARG A 9 5.92 -10.95 1.42
N VAL A 10 4.82 -11.57 1.87
CA VAL A 10 4.00 -11.01 2.95
C VAL A 10 4.79 -11.16 4.26
N VAL A 11 5.18 -10.04 4.85
CA VAL A 11 5.96 -10.03 6.11
C VAL A 11 5.07 -9.92 7.35
N CYS A 12 3.86 -9.38 7.20
CA CYS A 12 2.87 -9.23 8.26
C CYS A 12 1.49 -8.93 7.67
N GLU A 13 0.44 -9.34 8.36
CA GLU A 13 -0.95 -8.92 8.13
C GLU A 13 -1.49 -8.30 9.42
N VAL A 14 -2.15 -7.16 9.30
CA VAL A 14 -2.69 -6.38 10.42
C VAL A 14 -4.11 -5.97 10.13
N LEU A 15 -4.96 -5.93 11.16
CA LEU A 15 -6.40 -5.65 10.99
C LEU A 15 -6.77 -4.22 11.37
N ASP A 16 -5.96 -3.55 12.17
CA ASP A 16 -6.24 -2.21 12.63
C ASP A 16 -5.11 -1.21 12.30
N PRO A 17 -5.45 0.08 12.07
CA PRO A 17 -4.43 1.05 11.69
C PRO A 17 -3.43 1.39 12.79
N ILE A 18 -3.76 1.19 14.07
CA ILE A 18 -2.84 1.46 15.18
C ILE A 18 -1.79 0.35 15.25
N GLU A 19 -2.20 -0.90 15.07
CA GLU A 19 -1.32 -2.06 14.91
C GLU A 19 -0.40 -1.90 13.70
N LEU A 20 -0.90 -1.38 12.58
CA LEU A 20 -0.06 -1.04 11.43
C LEU A 20 1.09 -0.09 11.80
N LEU A 21 0.79 1.02 12.49
CA LEU A 21 1.82 1.98 12.91
C LEU A 21 2.86 1.36 13.84
N ARG A 22 2.43 0.49 14.76
CA ARG A 22 3.35 -0.22 15.66
C ARG A 22 4.21 -1.22 14.90
N THR A 23 3.60 -1.95 13.98
CA THR A 23 4.25 -3.00 13.19
C THR A 23 5.31 -2.43 12.27
N MET A 24 5.05 -1.29 11.62
CA MET A 24 6.01 -0.62 10.73
C MET A 24 7.31 -0.19 11.42
N ARG A 25 7.29 -0.06 12.76
CA ARG A 25 8.48 0.23 13.56
C ARG A 25 9.30 -1.02 13.91
N LEU A 26 8.71 -2.20 13.81
CA LEU A 26 9.30 -3.49 14.21
C LEU A 26 9.67 -4.36 13.01
N VAL A 27 8.85 -4.32 11.97
CA VAL A 27 8.95 -5.17 10.79
C VAL A 27 9.15 -4.25 9.58
N PRO A 28 10.33 -4.29 8.93
CA PRO A 28 10.55 -3.50 7.73
C PRO A 28 9.68 -4.03 6.60
N ALA A 29 9.02 -3.12 5.88
CA ALA A 29 8.24 -3.40 4.70
C ALA A 29 8.48 -2.31 3.63
N ASP A 30 8.63 -2.72 2.38
CA ASP A 30 8.78 -1.80 1.24
C ASP A 30 7.42 -1.31 0.72
N VAL A 31 6.37 -2.12 0.96
CA VAL A 31 5.01 -1.89 0.48
C VAL A 31 4.02 -2.18 1.61
N VAL A 32 3.06 -1.29 1.79
CA VAL A 32 1.85 -1.52 2.59
C VAL A 32 0.64 -1.54 1.66
N ILE A 33 -0.19 -2.58 1.78
CA ILE A 33 -1.47 -2.68 1.07
C ILE A 33 -2.59 -2.48 2.09
N ILE A 34 -3.47 -1.51 1.85
CA ILE A 34 -4.60 -1.17 2.72
C ILE A 34 -5.89 -1.42 1.96
N THR A 35 -6.78 -2.23 2.54
CA THR A 35 -8.14 -2.46 2.04
C THR A 35 -9.15 -1.80 3.00
N PRO A 36 -9.39 -0.47 2.88
CA PRO A 36 -10.21 0.23 3.85
C PRO A 36 -11.70 -0.13 3.71
N LEU A 37 -12.40 -0.19 4.83
CA LEU A 37 -13.86 -0.36 4.88
C LEU A 37 -14.63 0.82 4.27
N LYS A 38 -13.98 1.99 4.08
CA LYS A 38 -14.56 3.18 3.44
C LYS A 38 -13.63 3.68 2.33
N VAL A 39 -14.24 4.14 1.24
CA VAL A 39 -13.58 4.47 -0.05
C VAL A 39 -12.45 5.51 0.08
N ASN A 40 -12.51 6.39 1.07
CA ASN A 40 -11.47 7.39 1.34
C ASN A 40 -10.53 6.90 2.44
N GLY A 41 -9.92 5.71 2.27
CA GLY A 41 -9.01 5.09 3.25
C GLY A 41 -8.18 6.10 4.03
N ASP A 42 -8.04 5.90 5.34
CA ASP A 42 -7.67 6.96 6.29
C ASP A 42 -6.36 7.67 5.90
N GLN A 43 -6.51 8.77 5.16
CA GLN A 43 -5.43 9.49 4.49
C GLN A 43 -4.41 10.01 5.50
N ARG A 44 -4.83 10.19 6.75
CA ARG A 44 -3.97 10.58 7.88
C ARG A 44 -2.93 9.52 8.21
N ILE A 45 -3.30 8.23 8.21
CA ILE A 45 -2.34 7.14 8.45
C ILE A 45 -1.35 7.04 7.31
N CYS A 46 -1.80 7.22 6.06
CA CYS A 46 -0.91 7.19 4.90
C CYS A 46 0.15 8.30 4.98
N ASN A 47 -0.26 9.53 5.30
CA ASN A 47 0.68 10.64 5.47
C ASN A 47 1.68 10.38 6.60
N HIS A 48 1.21 9.91 7.75
CA HIS A 48 2.07 9.61 8.88
C HIS A 48 3.10 8.52 8.57
N LEU A 49 2.67 7.44 7.88
CA LEU A 49 3.57 6.37 7.44
C LEU A 49 4.61 6.86 6.44
N LEU A 50 4.23 7.73 5.50
CA LEU A 50 5.17 8.28 4.52
C LEU A 50 6.17 9.26 5.16
N GLU A 51 5.77 10.00 6.18
CA GLU A 51 6.66 10.86 6.96
C GLU A 51 7.69 10.04 7.77
N GLU A 52 7.27 8.96 8.43
CA GLU A 52 8.18 8.07 9.18
C GLU A 52 9.03 7.18 8.25
N HIS A 53 8.51 6.83 7.06
CA HIS A 53 9.15 5.94 6.10
C HIS A 53 9.10 6.52 4.67
N PRO A 54 10.00 7.46 4.31
CA PRO A 54 9.92 8.17 3.03
C PRO A 54 10.04 7.31 1.77
N LEU A 55 10.64 6.11 1.88
CA LEU A 55 10.78 5.17 0.77
C LEU A 55 9.60 4.18 0.66
N LEU A 56 8.65 4.23 1.58
CA LEU A 56 7.50 3.35 1.62
C LEU A 56 6.56 3.62 0.44
N LYS A 57 6.05 2.55 -0.17
CA LYS A 57 4.91 2.60 -1.08
C LYS A 57 3.64 2.17 -0.35
N ILE A 58 2.56 2.92 -0.51
CA ILE A 58 1.26 2.59 0.07
C ILE A 58 0.24 2.40 -1.04
N MET A 59 -0.30 1.20 -1.18
CA MET A 59 -1.39 0.89 -2.10
C MET A 59 -2.70 0.79 -1.33
N ILE A 60 -3.68 1.64 -1.64
CA ILE A 60 -5.04 1.54 -1.13
C ILE A 60 -5.91 0.87 -2.20
N LEU A 61 -6.48 -0.29 -1.89
CA LEU A 61 -7.44 -0.98 -2.74
C LEU A 61 -8.85 -0.81 -2.17
N SER A 62 -9.76 -0.23 -2.94
CA SER A 62 -11.17 -0.14 -2.52
C SER A 62 -11.76 -1.55 -2.27
N ALA A 63 -12.71 -1.66 -1.34
CA ALA A 63 -13.31 -2.94 -0.93
C ALA A 63 -13.91 -3.79 -2.07
N ASN A 64 -14.25 -3.16 -3.21
CA ASN A 64 -14.79 -3.83 -4.39
C ASN A 64 -13.79 -3.94 -5.54
N SER A 65 -12.51 -3.66 -5.29
CA SER A 65 -11.43 -3.61 -6.30
C SER A 65 -11.74 -2.72 -7.51
N LYS A 66 -12.60 -1.70 -7.34
CA LYS A 66 -12.98 -0.75 -8.41
C LYS A 66 -11.95 0.34 -8.64
N ALA A 67 -11.11 0.57 -7.65
CA ALA A 67 -10.05 1.56 -7.71
C ALA A 67 -8.91 1.13 -6.79
N GLY A 68 -7.69 1.33 -7.28
CA GLY A 68 -6.43 1.31 -6.54
C GLY A 68 -5.81 2.70 -6.54
N LEU A 69 -5.24 3.11 -5.41
CA LEU A 69 -4.46 4.34 -5.28
C LEU A 69 -3.07 4.00 -4.74
N LEU A 70 -2.03 4.40 -5.45
CA LEU A 70 -0.65 4.28 -5.00
C LEU A 70 -0.13 5.63 -4.54
N PHE A 71 0.36 5.66 -3.31
CA PHE A 71 1.02 6.81 -2.69
C PHE A 71 2.49 6.51 -2.43
N GLN A 72 3.33 7.50 -2.67
CA GLN A 72 4.74 7.51 -2.33
C GLN A 72 5.17 8.96 -2.08
N MET A 73 6.10 9.18 -1.15
CA MET A 73 6.59 10.51 -0.84
C MET A 73 7.23 11.16 -2.08
N GLY A 74 6.90 12.42 -2.36
CA GLY A 74 7.47 13.19 -3.48
C GLY A 74 6.93 12.81 -4.87
N VAL A 75 5.96 11.90 -4.95
CA VAL A 75 5.43 11.36 -6.20
C VAL A 75 3.93 11.67 -6.31
N PRO A 76 3.42 12.07 -7.49
CA PRO A 76 1.98 12.20 -7.71
C PRO A 76 1.25 10.87 -7.46
N THR A 77 0.10 10.93 -6.76
CA THR A 77 -0.73 9.73 -6.55
C THR A 77 -1.10 9.10 -7.88
N ILE A 78 -0.82 7.80 -8.02
CA ILE A 78 -1.22 7.03 -9.20
C ILE A 78 -2.57 6.38 -8.90
N ARG A 79 -3.55 6.63 -9.75
CA ARG A 79 -4.86 5.99 -9.69
C ARG A 79 -4.94 4.90 -10.76
N ILE A 80 -5.46 3.75 -10.36
CA ILE A 80 -5.75 2.62 -11.25
C ILE A 80 -7.24 2.32 -11.10
N ASP A 81 -8.00 2.48 -12.18
CA ASP A 81 -9.42 2.17 -12.21
C ASP A 81 -9.62 0.69 -12.60
N ASP A 82 -10.53 0.01 -11.91
CA ASP A 82 -10.80 -1.43 -12.04
C ASP A 82 -9.52 -2.31 -12.14
N PRO A 83 -8.58 -2.18 -11.18
CA PRO A 83 -7.26 -2.80 -11.25
C PRO A 83 -7.31 -4.33 -11.34
N SER A 84 -6.70 -4.88 -12.39
CA SER A 84 -6.37 -6.30 -12.46
C SER A 84 -5.20 -6.66 -11.51
N GLU A 85 -5.06 -7.94 -11.16
CA GLU A 85 -3.91 -8.42 -10.36
C GLU A 85 -2.57 -8.00 -11.00
N GLN A 86 -2.46 -8.09 -12.32
CA GLN A 86 -1.24 -7.74 -13.05
C GLN A 86 -0.94 -6.24 -12.97
N GLU A 87 -1.95 -5.37 -13.03
CA GLU A 87 -1.76 -3.92 -12.89
C GLU A 87 -1.34 -3.55 -11.48
N ILE A 88 -1.92 -4.18 -10.45
CA ILE A 88 -1.51 -4.00 -9.06
C ILE A 88 -0.03 -4.38 -8.91
N LEU A 89 0.34 -5.58 -9.35
CA LEU A 89 1.72 -6.06 -9.25
C LEU A 89 2.71 -5.18 -10.02
N SER A 90 2.32 -4.72 -11.20
CA SER A 90 3.14 -3.81 -12.02
C SER A 90 3.34 -2.47 -11.30
N ALA A 91 2.28 -1.90 -10.73
CA ALA A 91 2.35 -0.66 -9.98
C ALA A 91 3.25 -0.77 -8.74
N LEU A 92 3.20 -1.90 -8.01
CA LEU A 92 4.06 -2.14 -6.86
C LEU A 92 5.55 -2.25 -7.26
N ARG A 93 5.83 -2.86 -8.41
CA ARG A 93 7.20 -3.02 -8.95
C ARG A 93 7.77 -1.74 -9.53
N THR A 94 6.93 -0.79 -9.98
CA THR A 94 7.40 0.46 -10.57
C THR A 94 8.28 1.23 -9.60
N ILE A 95 9.55 1.46 -9.98
CA ILE A 95 10.43 2.37 -9.27
C ILE A 95 9.98 3.78 -9.64
N VAL A 96 9.28 4.45 -8.73
CA VAL A 96 8.97 5.87 -8.94
C VAL A 96 10.13 6.67 -8.33
N ARG A 97 10.88 7.33 -9.22
CA ARG A 97 12.05 8.16 -8.91
C ARG A 97 11.65 9.60 -8.64
#